data_AF-A0A958BAR9-F1
#
_entry.id   AF-A0A958BAR9-F1
#
_cell.length_a   1.000
_cell.length_b   1.000
_cell.length_c   1.000
_cell.angle_alpha   90.00
_cell.angle_beta   90.00
_cell.angle_gamma   90.00
#
_symmetry.space_group_name_H-M   'P 1'
#
loop_
_entity.id
_entity.type
_entity.pdbx_description
1 polymer ?
#
loop_
_entity_poly.entity_id
_entity_poly.type
_entity_poly.pdbx_seq_one_letter_code
_entity_poly.pdbx_strand_id
1 'polypeptide(L)'
;KYLYVSFYNAMDDDDSLASLSTCFSDFATLLTRERTMEQRKYEGLMCIFKKQEEDNPAATFRDSASLFWSFLQKLNQKDPAPWPKNAHADPSSRLFRYCFAGRQWFVIYFSPLHRYRARKSDNFMVFFQPPEVFTVHIETNPNFEKVRTTIRKRVETYAGRSAMVHLAHFADSRPELMRALGPYWDGALASMAGNQSDDEAR
;
A
#
# COMPACT_ATOMS: atom_id res chain seq x y z
N LYS A 1 -18.96 9.60 1.68
CA LYS A 1 -18.05 8.44 1.63
C LYS A 1 -17.07 8.73 0.50
N TYR A 2 -15.79 8.92 0.79
CA TYR A 2 -14.83 9.41 -0.23
C TYR A 2 -13.75 8.36 -0.46
N LEU A 3 -14.00 7.52 -1.46
CA LEU A 3 -12.95 6.76 -2.13
C LEU A 3 -12.46 7.63 -3.29
N TYR A 4 -11.19 8.03 -3.25
CA TYR A 4 -10.58 8.78 -4.33
C TYR A 4 -10.04 7.78 -5.34
N VAL A 5 -10.36 7.96 -6.61
CA VAL A 5 -9.91 7.07 -7.69
C VAL A 5 -9.16 7.91 -8.71
N SER A 6 -7.97 7.47 -9.08
CA SER A 6 -7.12 8.12 -10.07
C SER A 6 -6.59 7.09 -11.07
N PHE A 7 -6.38 7.52 -12.31
CA PHE A 7 -6.00 6.66 -13.43
C PHE A 7 -4.66 7.13 -14.00
N TYR A 8 -3.78 6.18 -14.29
CA TYR A 8 -2.42 6.41 -14.77
C TYR A 8 -2.09 5.50 -15.94
N ASN A 9 -1.05 5.84 -16.70
CA ASN A 9 -0.60 5.00 -17.82
C ASN A 9 0.11 3.75 -17.32
N ALA A 10 1.29 3.89 -16.72
CA ALA A 10 2.09 2.78 -16.22
C ALA A 10 2.67 3.08 -14.83
N MET A 11 3.11 2.04 -14.11
CA MET A 11 3.65 2.17 -12.76
C MET A 11 5.08 2.71 -12.73
N ASP A 12 5.79 2.62 -13.84
CA ASP A 12 7.18 3.04 -14.00
C ASP A 12 7.33 4.26 -14.93
N ASP A 13 6.22 4.78 -15.44
CA ASP A 13 6.13 5.99 -16.26
C ASP A 13 6.30 7.26 -15.41
N ASP A 14 7.23 8.12 -15.80
CA ASP A 14 7.62 9.31 -15.04
C ASP A 14 6.51 10.35 -14.92
N ASP A 15 5.73 10.54 -16.00
CA ASP A 15 4.58 11.46 -16.02
C ASP A 15 3.48 10.96 -15.08
N SER A 16 3.18 9.66 -15.13
CA SER A 16 2.25 9.01 -14.20
C SER A 16 2.70 9.17 -12.75
N LEU A 17 3.98 8.97 -12.46
CA LEU A 17 4.54 9.12 -11.12
C LEU A 17 4.52 10.58 -10.63
N ALA A 18 4.80 11.55 -11.50
CA ALA A 18 4.73 12.98 -11.17
C ALA A 18 3.30 13.45 -10.90
N SER A 19 2.35 13.04 -11.76
CA SER A 19 0.93 13.30 -11.56
C SER A 19 0.40 12.64 -10.28
N LEU A 20 0.83 11.40 -10.00
CA LEU A 20 0.46 10.69 -8.79
C LEU A 20 1.03 11.36 -7.54
N SER A 21 2.30 11.80 -7.56
CA SER A 21 2.89 12.52 -6.43
C SER A 21 2.05 13.75 -6.05
N THR A 22 1.68 14.57 -7.04
CA THR A 22 0.78 15.72 -6.83
C THR A 22 -0.58 15.30 -6.27
N CYS A 23 -1.24 14.30 -6.90
CA CYS A 23 -2.54 13.81 -6.45
C CYS A 23 -2.49 13.26 -5.01
N PHE A 24 -1.41 12.58 -4.66
CA PHE A 24 -1.23 11.99 -3.33
C PHE A 24 -0.98 13.07 -2.28
N SER A 25 -0.20 14.11 -2.59
CA SER A 25 -0.02 15.28 -1.71
C SER A 25 -1.33 16.05 -1.50
N ASP A 26 -2.14 16.22 -2.55
CA ASP A 26 -3.48 16.82 -2.44
C ASP A 26 -4.39 15.97 -1.57
N PHE A 27 -4.39 14.64 -1.79
CA PHE A 27 -5.15 13.72 -0.95
C PHE A 27 -4.72 13.79 0.51
N ALA A 28 -3.42 13.78 0.78
CA ALA A 28 -2.86 13.90 2.13
C ALA A 28 -3.27 15.21 2.82
N THR A 29 -3.29 16.31 2.07
CA THR A 29 -3.76 17.62 2.54
C THR A 29 -5.26 17.59 2.82
N LEU A 30 -6.06 16.96 1.97
CA LEU A 30 -7.50 16.83 2.21
C LEU A 30 -7.77 16.09 3.52
N LEU A 31 -6.97 15.08 3.86
CA LEU A 31 -7.11 14.30 5.10
C LEU A 31 -6.83 15.10 6.39
N THR A 32 -6.28 16.32 6.33
CA THR A 32 -6.05 17.16 7.53
C THR A 32 -7.28 17.97 7.94
N ARG A 33 -8.27 18.07 7.06
CA ARG A 33 -9.53 18.78 7.34
C ARG A 33 -10.37 18.03 8.36
N GLU A 34 -11.14 18.77 9.17
CA GLU A 34 -12.10 18.16 10.11
C GLU A 34 -13.12 17.28 9.38
N ARG A 35 -13.30 16.06 9.89
CA ARG A 35 -14.19 15.04 9.32
C ARG A 35 -14.84 14.21 10.43
N THR A 36 -16.05 13.74 10.18
CA THR A 36 -16.75 12.84 11.08
C THR A 36 -16.13 11.45 11.06
N MET A 37 -16.30 10.67 12.14
CA MET A 37 -15.87 9.27 12.19
C MET A 37 -16.43 8.44 11.04
N GLU A 38 -17.68 8.69 10.63
CA GLU A 38 -18.29 7.98 9.50
C GLU A 38 -17.62 8.31 8.15
N GLN A 39 -17.16 9.55 7.96
CA GLN A 39 -16.40 9.93 6.77
C GLN A 39 -15.04 9.22 6.74
N ARG A 40 -14.37 9.12 7.89
CA ARG A 40 -13.04 8.50 8.03
C ARG A 40 -13.01 7.00 7.79
N LYS A 41 -14.14 6.29 7.92
CA LYS A 41 -14.23 4.83 7.69
C LYS A 41 -13.85 4.40 6.27
N TYR A 42 -14.02 5.27 5.27
CA TYR A 42 -13.89 4.85 3.86
C TYR A 42 -12.81 5.62 3.11
N GLU A 43 -11.92 6.30 3.83
CA GLU A 43 -10.86 7.08 3.23
C GLU A 43 -9.80 6.20 2.57
N GLY A 44 -9.46 6.55 1.35
CA GLY A 44 -8.33 5.99 0.64
C GLY A 44 -8.23 6.51 -0.78
N LEU A 45 -7.05 6.33 -1.35
CA LEU A 45 -6.71 6.67 -2.72
C LEU A 45 -6.43 5.39 -3.50
N MET A 46 -7.32 5.06 -4.44
CA MET A 46 -7.16 3.97 -5.40
C MET A 46 -6.51 4.53 -6.67
N CYS A 47 -5.36 3.99 -7.01
CA CYS A 47 -4.63 4.25 -8.24
C CYS A 47 -4.84 3.07 -9.18
N ILE A 48 -5.32 3.31 -10.39
CA ILE A 48 -5.56 2.29 -11.41
C ILE A 48 -4.63 2.58 -12.59
N PHE A 49 -3.85 1.58 -12.99
CA PHE A 49 -2.91 1.70 -14.09
C PHE A 49 -3.48 1.00 -15.32
N LYS A 50 -3.31 1.62 -16.50
CA LYS A 50 -3.73 0.99 -17.75
C LYS A 50 -2.99 -0.34 -17.91
N LYS A 51 -3.73 -1.37 -18.31
CA LYS A 51 -3.13 -2.62 -18.76
C LYS A 51 -2.17 -2.34 -19.91
N GLN A 52 -0.96 -2.86 -19.84
CA GLN A 52 0.01 -2.74 -20.91
C GLN A 52 -0.31 -3.79 -21.98
N GLU A 53 -0.43 -3.39 -23.24
CA GLU A 53 -0.78 -4.31 -24.33
C GLU A 53 0.32 -5.34 -24.61
N GLU A 54 1.56 -5.02 -24.22
CA GLU A 54 2.76 -5.85 -24.34
C GLU A 54 3.03 -6.69 -23.07
N ASP A 55 1.99 -7.09 -22.34
CA ASP A 55 2.14 -7.94 -21.16
C ASP A 55 2.86 -9.25 -21.54
N ASN A 56 4.10 -9.40 -21.07
CA ASN A 56 4.91 -10.59 -21.28
C ASN A 56 4.13 -11.83 -20.79
N PRO A 57 3.78 -12.80 -21.66
CA PRO A 57 3.00 -13.97 -21.27
C PRO A 57 3.75 -14.89 -20.28
N ALA A 58 5.07 -14.75 -20.17
CA ALA A 58 5.89 -15.44 -19.18
C ALA A 58 5.98 -14.70 -17.83
N ALA A 59 5.38 -13.51 -17.70
CA ALA A 59 5.40 -12.75 -16.46
C ALA A 59 4.72 -13.51 -15.31
N THR A 60 5.30 -13.39 -14.13
CA THR A 60 4.94 -14.16 -12.95
C THR A 60 4.41 -13.26 -11.83
N PHE A 61 3.92 -13.89 -10.76
CA PHE A 61 3.61 -13.19 -9.51
C PHE A 61 4.83 -12.46 -8.92
N ARG A 62 6.04 -13.00 -9.10
CA ARG A 62 7.28 -12.35 -8.62
C ARG A 62 7.51 -11.05 -9.38
N ASP A 63 7.33 -11.05 -10.70
CA ASP A 63 7.51 -9.84 -11.52
C ASP A 63 6.52 -8.75 -11.14
N SER A 64 5.26 -9.10 -10.87
CA SER A 64 4.28 -8.12 -10.39
C SER A 64 4.62 -7.59 -8.99
N ALA A 65 5.14 -8.43 -8.10
CA ALA A 65 5.61 -7.98 -6.79
C ALA A 65 6.81 -7.04 -6.91
N SER A 66 7.79 -7.35 -7.76
CA SER A 66 8.96 -6.50 -8.02
C SER A 66 8.57 -5.16 -8.65
N LEU A 67 7.62 -5.16 -9.60
CA LEU A 67 7.09 -3.92 -10.19
C LEU A 67 6.41 -3.03 -9.14
N PHE A 68 5.58 -3.61 -8.27
CA PHE A 68 4.93 -2.87 -7.18
C PHE A 68 5.95 -2.21 -6.24
N TRP A 69 7.01 -2.93 -5.89
CA TRP A 69 8.06 -2.43 -5.02
C TRP A 69 8.90 -1.32 -5.67
N SER A 70 9.28 -1.49 -6.93
CA SER A 70 9.96 -0.47 -7.74
C SER A 70 9.10 0.79 -7.84
N PHE A 71 7.80 0.65 -8.08
CA PHE A 71 6.85 1.76 -8.07
C PHE A 71 6.81 2.51 -6.74
N LEU A 72 6.73 1.82 -5.60
CA LEU A 72 6.74 2.50 -4.30
C LEU A 72 8.03 3.29 -4.07
N GLN A 73 9.17 2.73 -4.48
CA GLN A 73 10.45 3.43 -4.37
C GLN A 73 10.50 4.67 -5.27
N LYS A 74 10.15 4.53 -6.56
CA LYS A 74 10.12 5.65 -7.51
C LYS A 74 9.12 6.73 -7.10
N LEU A 75 7.97 6.34 -6.56
CA LEU A 75 6.99 7.28 -6.03
C LEU A 75 7.56 8.03 -4.82
N ASN A 76 8.23 7.34 -3.90
CA ASN A 76 8.84 7.99 -2.75
C ASN A 76 10.01 8.92 -3.13
N GLN A 77 10.77 8.62 -4.19
CA GLN A 77 11.77 9.57 -4.72
C GLN A 77 11.16 10.91 -5.17
N LYS A 78 9.84 10.94 -5.42
CA LYS A 78 9.07 12.16 -5.72
C LYS A 78 8.25 12.65 -4.52
N ASP A 79 8.49 12.14 -3.31
CA ASP A 79 7.85 12.62 -2.08
C ASP A 79 8.37 14.03 -1.75
N PRO A 80 7.49 15.04 -1.63
CA PRO A 80 7.91 16.38 -1.24
C PRO A 80 8.36 16.48 0.23
N ALA A 81 8.05 15.47 1.05
CA ALA A 81 8.41 15.44 2.47
C ALA A 81 9.56 14.44 2.73
N PRO A 82 10.42 14.73 3.71
CA PRO A 82 11.41 13.76 4.14
C PRO A 82 10.74 12.54 4.76
N TRP A 83 11.37 11.37 4.62
CA TRP A 83 10.95 10.17 5.35
C TRP A 83 10.95 10.44 6.87
N PRO A 84 9.87 10.13 7.61
CA PRO A 84 9.81 10.42 9.05
C PRO A 84 10.91 9.70 9.85
N LYS A 85 11.62 10.43 10.72
CA LYS A 85 12.73 9.89 11.53
C LYS A 85 12.36 8.69 12.40
N ASN A 86 11.10 8.62 12.83
CA ASN A 86 10.57 7.54 13.67
C ASN A 86 9.99 6.36 12.87
N ALA A 87 10.09 6.37 11.54
CA ALA A 87 9.57 5.33 10.67
C ALA A 87 10.71 4.49 10.06
N HIS A 88 10.60 3.16 10.16
CA HIS A 88 11.57 2.27 9.53
C HIS A 88 11.40 2.29 8.01
N ALA A 89 12.46 2.63 7.29
CA ALA A 89 12.47 2.75 5.84
C ALA A 89 12.86 1.46 5.10
N ASP A 90 13.39 0.46 5.82
CA ASP A 90 13.73 -0.85 5.26
C ASP A 90 12.47 -1.69 5.08
N PRO A 91 12.05 -2.05 3.85
CA PRO A 91 10.89 -2.88 3.59
C PRO A 91 10.98 -4.30 4.18
N SER A 92 12.19 -4.77 4.52
CA SER A 92 12.42 -6.05 5.19
C SER A 92 12.12 -5.99 6.70
N SER A 93 12.14 -4.79 7.30
CA SER A 93 11.87 -4.57 8.71
C SER A 93 10.41 -4.86 9.05
N ARG A 94 10.19 -5.51 10.20
CA ARG A 94 8.83 -5.75 10.74
C ARG A 94 8.11 -4.44 11.08
N LEU A 95 8.87 -3.39 11.33
CA LEU A 95 8.37 -2.08 11.71
C LEU A 95 8.18 -1.15 10.51
N PHE A 96 8.45 -1.64 9.29
CA PHE A 96 8.26 -0.87 8.06
C PHE A 96 6.83 -0.36 7.93
N ARG A 97 6.70 0.90 7.54
CA ARG A 97 5.45 1.54 7.11
C ARG A 97 5.79 2.42 5.94
N TYR A 98 5.07 2.26 4.82
CA TYR A 98 5.27 3.14 3.68
C TYR A 98 4.90 4.58 4.08
N CYS A 99 5.78 5.54 3.77
CA CYS A 99 5.56 6.94 4.05
C CYS A 99 5.48 7.75 2.76
N PHE A 100 4.55 8.70 2.74
CA PHE A 100 4.41 9.69 1.68
C PHE A 100 3.82 10.98 2.25
N ALA A 101 4.29 12.15 1.82
CA ALA A 101 3.85 13.46 2.31
C ALA A 101 3.93 13.56 3.86
N GLY A 102 4.99 12.99 4.44
CA GLY A 102 5.27 13.04 5.88
C GLY A 102 4.35 12.15 6.74
N ARG A 103 3.57 11.26 6.11
CA ARG A 103 2.59 10.40 6.80
C ARG A 103 2.78 8.93 6.46
N GLN A 104 2.39 8.07 7.40
CA GLN A 104 2.34 6.63 7.19
C GLN A 104 1.07 6.22 6.46
N TRP A 105 1.19 5.23 5.59
CA TRP A 105 0.09 4.68 4.79
C TRP A 105 0.04 3.17 4.89
N PHE A 106 -1.17 2.65 4.95
CA PHE A 106 -1.43 1.26 4.65
C PHE A 106 -1.61 1.10 3.14
N VAL A 107 -0.83 0.20 2.53
CA VAL A 107 -0.78 0.04 1.08
C VAL A 107 -1.12 -1.39 0.71
N ILE A 108 -2.01 -1.55 -0.27
CA ILE A 108 -2.33 -2.84 -0.88
C ILE A 108 -2.27 -2.71 -2.39
N TYR A 109 -1.83 -3.74 -3.09
CA TYR A 109 -1.93 -3.79 -4.55
C TYR A 109 -2.78 -4.96 -5.04
N PHE A 110 -3.21 -4.86 -6.29
CA PHE A 110 -3.96 -5.84 -7.07
C PHE A 110 -3.28 -5.98 -8.42
N SER A 111 -3.23 -7.20 -8.97
CA SER A 111 -2.63 -7.43 -10.28
C SER A 111 -3.24 -8.64 -11.01
N PRO A 112 -3.14 -8.70 -12.35
CA PRO A 112 -3.57 -9.87 -13.13
C PRO A 112 -2.85 -11.16 -12.73
N LEU A 113 -1.58 -11.00 -12.32
CA LEU A 113 -0.67 -12.08 -11.95
C LEU A 113 -0.72 -12.39 -10.45
N HIS A 114 -1.65 -11.79 -9.70
CA HIS A 114 -1.74 -12.03 -8.27
C HIS A 114 -2.17 -13.47 -7.97
N ARG A 115 -1.39 -14.20 -7.15
CA ARG A 115 -1.65 -15.60 -6.81
C ARG A 115 -2.92 -15.82 -5.97
N TYR A 116 -3.39 -14.78 -5.30
CA TYR A 116 -4.61 -14.82 -4.49
C TYR A 116 -5.78 -14.22 -5.27
N ARG A 117 -6.87 -14.99 -5.42
CA ARG A 117 -8.07 -14.59 -6.17
C ARG A 117 -8.68 -13.28 -5.67
N ALA A 118 -8.70 -13.04 -4.35
CA ALA A 118 -9.22 -11.82 -3.73
C ALA A 118 -8.48 -10.53 -4.13
N ARG A 119 -7.36 -10.66 -4.83
CA ARG A 119 -6.44 -9.59 -5.22
C ARG A 119 -6.06 -9.63 -6.68
N LYS A 120 -6.68 -10.57 -7.41
CA LYS A 120 -6.59 -10.64 -8.85
C LYS A 120 -7.50 -9.58 -9.45
N SER A 121 -7.02 -8.87 -10.44
CA SER A 121 -7.70 -7.79 -11.14
C SER A 121 -7.19 -7.76 -12.58
N ASP A 122 -7.99 -7.32 -13.53
CA ASP A 122 -7.56 -7.23 -14.94
C ASP A 122 -6.55 -6.09 -15.17
N ASN A 123 -6.55 -5.10 -14.28
CA ASN A 123 -5.59 -4.00 -14.26
C ASN A 123 -4.73 -4.05 -13.00
N PHE A 124 -3.54 -3.45 -13.07
CA PHE A 124 -2.76 -3.15 -11.87
C PHE A 124 -3.45 -2.03 -11.08
N MET A 125 -3.60 -2.23 -9.77
CA MET A 125 -4.19 -1.21 -8.89
C MET A 125 -3.41 -1.14 -7.58
N VAL A 126 -3.28 0.06 -7.03
CA VAL A 126 -2.68 0.29 -5.70
C VAL A 126 -3.64 1.13 -4.87
N PHE A 127 -3.90 0.69 -3.64
CA PHE A 127 -4.78 1.36 -2.70
C PHE A 127 -4.01 1.84 -1.49
N PHE A 128 -3.98 3.16 -1.29
CA PHE A 128 -3.37 3.83 -0.15
C PHE A 128 -4.46 4.24 0.84
N GLN A 129 -4.35 3.80 2.09
CA GLN A 129 -5.30 4.12 3.14
C GLN A 129 -4.58 4.75 4.35
N PRO A 130 -5.15 5.80 4.95
CA PRO A 130 -4.66 6.30 6.21
C PRO A 130 -4.88 5.24 7.31
N PRO A 131 -3.90 5.01 8.20
CA PRO A 131 -4.01 4.13 9.36
C PRO A 131 -5.30 4.30 10.18
N GLU A 132 -5.76 5.54 10.28
CA GLU A 132 -6.86 5.95 11.13
C GLU A 132 -8.20 5.32 10.72
N VAL A 133 -8.33 4.90 9.45
CA VAL A 133 -9.47 4.08 9.00
C VAL A 133 -9.62 2.84 9.87
N PHE A 134 -8.54 2.17 10.24
CA PHE A 134 -8.61 0.95 11.07
C PHE A 134 -8.98 1.26 12.50
N THR A 135 -8.42 2.31 13.09
CA THR A 135 -8.74 2.77 14.45
C THR A 135 -10.24 3.06 14.57
N VAL A 136 -10.80 3.80 13.61
CA VAL A 136 -12.24 4.11 13.58
C VAL A 136 -13.08 2.83 13.55
N HIS A 137 -12.70 1.82 12.74
CA HIS A 137 -13.45 0.56 12.70
C HIS A 137 -13.37 -0.22 14.02
N ILE A 138 -12.22 -0.19 14.70
CA ILE A 138 -12.04 -0.85 16.00
C ILE A 138 -12.89 -0.15 17.07
N GLU A 139 -12.78 1.18 17.16
CA GLU A 139 -13.44 1.98 18.19
C GLU A 139 -14.96 2.05 18.02
N THR A 140 -15.45 2.07 16.78
CA THR A 140 -16.89 2.23 16.49
C THR A 140 -17.63 0.90 16.35
N ASN A 141 -16.95 -0.24 16.43
CA ASN A 141 -17.57 -1.55 16.29
C ASN A 141 -17.22 -2.50 17.44
N PRO A 142 -18.10 -2.66 18.45
CA PRO A 142 -17.85 -3.58 19.57
C PRO A 142 -17.76 -5.04 19.14
N ASN A 143 -18.19 -5.39 17.93
CA ASN A 143 -18.08 -6.72 17.34
C ASN A 143 -16.93 -6.84 16.32
N PHE A 144 -15.96 -5.91 16.32
CA PHE A 144 -14.86 -5.87 15.36
C PHE A 144 -14.16 -7.24 15.20
N GLU A 145 -13.86 -7.94 16.29
CA GLU A 145 -13.21 -9.27 16.23
C GLU A 145 -14.07 -10.34 15.53
N LYS A 146 -15.39 -10.31 15.73
CA LYS A 146 -16.32 -11.22 15.04
C LYS A 146 -16.41 -10.88 13.55
N VAL A 147 -16.48 -9.59 13.22
CA VAL A 147 -16.49 -9.10 11.83
C VAL A 147 -15.19 -9.51 11.13
N ARG A 148 -14.03 -9.29 11.77
CA ARG A 148 -12.71 -9.74 11.30
C ARG A 148 -12.67 -11.23 11.04
N THR A 149 -13.09 -12.04 12.01
CA THR A 149 -13.11 -13.51 11.86
C THR A 149 -13.99 -13.93 10.70
N THR A 150 -15.14 -13.27 10.52
CA THR A 150 -16.06 -13.52 9.41
C THR A 150 -15.45 -13.14 8.07
N ILE A 151 -14.83 -11.96 7.96
CA ILE A 151 -14.13 -11.52 6.75
C ILE A 151 -13.01 -12.49 6.41
N ARG A 152 -12.22 -12.93 7.40
CA ARG A 152 -11.13 -13.90 7.21
C ARG A 152 -11.65 -15.21 6.62
N LYS A 153 -12.68 -15.80 7.23
CA LYS A 153 -13.31 -17.04 6.72
C LYS A 153 -13.81 -16.86 5.28
N ARG A 154 -14.48 -15.74 4.99
CA ARG A 154 -14.99 -15.46 3.63
C ARG A 154 -13.87 -15.31 2.60
N VAL A 155 -12.79 -14.62 2.95
CA VAL A 155 -11.62 -14.49 2.07
C VAL A 155 -10.95 -15.84 1.86
N GLU A 156 -10.86 -16.69 2.88
CA GLU A 156 -10.30 -18.04 2.76
C GLU A 156 -11.13 -18.91 1.82
N THR A 157 -12.45 -18.93 2.01
CA THR A 157 -13.38 -19.64 1.12
C THR A 157 -13.26 -19.14 -0.31
N TYR A 158 -13.22 -17.82 -0.52
CA TYR A 158 -13.15 -17.23 -1.86
C TYR A 158 -11.79 -17.45 -2.54
N ALA A 159 -10.69 -17.28 -1.80
CA ALA A 159 -9.34 -17.42 -2.34
C ALA A 159 -8.88 -18.88 -2.46
N GLY A 160 -9.57 -19.82 -1.82
CA GLY A 160 -9.18 -21.23 -1.75
C GLY A 160 -7.84 -21.45 -1.03
N ARG A 161 -7.39 -20.50 -0.21
CA ARG A 161 -6.09 -20.48 0.48
C ARG A 161 -6.23 -19.70 1.81
N SER A 162 -5.38 -19.99 2.80
CA SER A 162 -5.41 -19.26 4.08
C SER A 162 -5.22 -17.76 3.89
N ALA A 163 -6.06 -16.97 4.57
CA ALA A 163 -6.07 -15.50 4.54
C ALA A 163 -5.09 -14.90 5.56
N MET A 164 -4.34 -15.74 6.28
CA MET A 164 -3.34 -15.33 7.27
C MET A 164 -2.30 -14.37 6.70
N VAL A 165 -2.11 -14.30 5.38
CA VAL A 165 -1.13 -13.38 4.77
C VAL A 165 -1.71 -11.98 4.47
N HIS A 166 -3.03 -11.83 4.34
CA HIS A 166 -3.59 -10.70 3.58
C HIS A 166 -4.52 -9.75 4.35
N LEU A 167 -5.08 -10.17 5.48
CA LEU A 167 -5.92 -9.31 6.33
C LEU A 167 -5.12 -8.64 7.44
N ALA A 168 -3.87 -8.32 7.11
CA ALA A 168 -2.90 -7.77 8.01
C ALA A 168 -3.50 -6.62 8.84
N HIS A 169 -3.35 -6.73 10.16
CA HIS A 169 -3.78 -5.69 11.08
C HIS A 169 -2.82 -4.51 11.00
N PHE A 170 -3.37 -3.30 11.09
CA PHE A 170 -2.56 -2.13 11.38
C PHE A 170 -2.07 -2.15 12.85
N ALA A 171 -2.87 -2.74 13.74
CA ALA A 171 -2.62 -2.86 15.19
C ALA A 171 -1.76 -4.06 15.61
N ASP A 172 -1.74 -5.16 14.85
CA ASP A 172 -0.63 -6.11 14.93
C ASP A 172 0.53 -5.46 14.19
N SER A 173 1.73 -5.56 14.70
CA SER A 173 2.95 -4.96 14.16
C SER A 173 3.38 -5.52 12.79
N ARG A 174 2.46 -5.83 11.86
CA ARG A 174 2.72 -6.28 10.50
C ARG A 174 1.59 -5.90 9.53
N PRO A 175 1.86 -5.16 8.46
CA PRO A 175 1.25 -5.42 7.16
C PRO A 175 1.82 -6.75 6.65
N GLU A 176 1.29 -7.91 7.06
CA GLU A 176 1.73 -9.26 6.64
C GLU A 176 1.83 -9.43 5.12
N LEU A 177 1.09 -8.61 4.37
CA LEU A 177 1.23 -8.44 2.92
C LEU A 177 2.64 -7.98 2.54
N MET A 178 3.13 -6.89 3.14
CA MET A 178 4.47 -6.36 2.89
C MET A 178 5.55 -7.35 3.29
N ARG A 179 5.37 -8.12 4.38
CA ARG A 179 6.28 -9.22 4.73
C ARG A 179 6.24 -10.37 3.73
N ALA A 180 5.07 -10.81 3.28
CA ALA A 180 4.96 -11.93 2.35
C ALA A 180 5.48 -11.57 0.95
N LEU A 181 5.46 -10.28 0.61
CA LEU A 181 6.08 -9.73 -0.58
C LEU A 181 7.55 -9.36 -0.38
N GLY A 182 8.00 -9.23 0.87
CA GLY A 182 9.37 -8.87 1.24
C GLY A 182 10.45 -9.79 0.63
N PRO A 183 10.27 -11.11 0.50
CA PRO A 183 11.23 -11.97 -0.22
C PRO A 183 11.31 -11.72 -1.74
N TYR A 184 10.35 -10.96 -2.29
CA TYR A 184 10.36 -10.49 -3.69
C TYR A 184 10.83 -9.03 -3.79
N TRP A 185 11.16 -8.40 -2.65
CA TRP A 185 12.04 -7.25 -2.61
C TRP A 185 13.44 -7.76 -2.95
N ASP A 186 13.83 -7.65 -4.22
CA ASP A 186 15.21 -7.88 -4.62
C ASP A 186 16.02 -6.75 -3.98
N GLY A 187 16.73 -7.04 -2.89
CA GLY A 187 17.47 -6.09 -2.04
C GLY A 187 18.54 -5.24 -2.76
N ALA A 188 18.57 -5.26 -4.09
CA ALA A 188 19.26 -4.33 -4.95
C ALA A 188 18.64 -2.92 -4.96
N LEU A 189 17.39 -2.75 -4.51
CA LEU A 189 16.77 -1.44 -4.33
C LEU A 189 17.14 -0.86 -2.95
N ALA A 190 17.75 0.32 -2.93
CA ALA A 190 18.16 1.05 -1.72
C ALA A 190 17.00 1.30 -0.73
N SER A 191 17.34 1.60 0.52
CA SER A 191 16.41 2.10 1.56
C SER A 191 15.40 3.09 0.97
N MET A 192 14.12 2.95 1.35
CA MET A 192 13.08 3.89 0.92
C MET A 192 13.35 5.31 1.41
N ALA A 193 14.24 5.51 2.39
CA ALA A 193 14.60 6.84 2.87
C ALA A 193 15.53 7.62 1.94
N GLY A 194 16.10 6.99 0.89
CA GLY A 194 17.01 7.61 -0.09
C GLY A 194 18.17 8.42 0.53
N ASN A 195 19.36 7.84 0.69
CA ASN A 195 20.57 8.52 1.19
C ASN A 195 20.32 9.60 2.27
N GLN A 196 19.54 9.27 3.30
CA GLN A 196 19.69 9.98 4.56
C GLN A 196 21.07 9.58 5.07
N SER A 197 22.02 10.52 5.02
CA SER A 197 23.35 10.36 5.59
C SER A 197 23.22 9.76 6.98
N ASP A 198 23.95 8.67 7.21
CA ASP A 198 24.22 8.07 8.53
C ASP A 198 24.91 9.13 9.41
N ASP A 199 24.15 10.09 9.89
CA ASP A 199 24.60 11.12 10.82
C ASP A 199 24.00 10.84 12.20
N GLU A 200 24.09 9.57 12.62
CA GLU A 200 23.99 9.16 14.02
C GLU A 200 25.07 8.11 14.33
N ALA A 201 26.33 8.53 14.18
CA ALA A 201 27.39 8.05 15.05
C ALA A 201 27.37 8.86 16.36
N ARG A 202 26.74 8.31 17.40
CA ARG A 202 27.17 8.30 18.83
C ARG A 202 26.02 8.14 19.81
#